data_AF-A0A259HZH2-F1
#
_entry.id   AF-A0A259HZH2-F1
#
_cell.length_a   1.000
_cell.length_b   1.000
_cell.length_c   1.000
_cell.angle_alpha   90.00
_cell.angle_beta   90.00
_cell.angle_gamma   90.00
#
_symmetry.space_group_name_H-M   'P 1'
#
loop_
_entity.id
_entity.type
_entity.pdbx_description
1 polymer ?
#
loop_
_entity_poly.entity_id
_entity_poly.type
_entity_poly.pdbx_seq_one_letter_code
_entity_poly.pdbx_strand_id
1 'polypeptide(L)'
;MNEVTRALGFQYFALTHHVDLPKAGGTAIRLHNYPDKWADHYDRQSLSLSDPVHRASQVTGFGFQWSSMPRLIPLGRGDQAILEEGRRQGIGDGYTVPVNIPGEACGSCTFVNPRGEAMPLEFLPPAQVL
;
A
#
# COMPACT_ATOMS: atom_id res chain seq x y z
N MET A 1 -3.52 -9.70 -11.78
CA MET A 1 -2.74 -8.94 -10.78
C MET A 1 -1.38 -9.56 -10.49
N ASN A 2 -1.28 -10.77 -9.93
CA ASN A 2 0.03 -11.42 -9.67
C ASN A 2 1.01 -11.41 -10.87
N GLU A 3 0.54 -11.76 -12.07
CA GLU A 3 1.37 -11.75 -13.29
C GLU A 3 1.83 -10.34 -13.68
N VAL A 4 0.95 -9.35 -13.58
CA VAL A 4 1.25 -7.95 -13.86
C VAL A 4 2.26 -7.39 -12.86
N THR A 5 2.06 -7.66 -11.56
CA THR A 5 2.99 -7.30 -10.49
C THR A 5 4.39 -7.83 -10.78
N ARG A 6 4.51 -9.11 -11.17
CA ARG A 6 5.78 -9.72 -11.56
C ARG A 6 6.37 -9.13 -12.83
N ALA A 7 5.56 -8.83 -13.83
CA ALA A 7 6.00 -8.21 -15.08
C ALA A 7 6.56 -6.79 -14.85
N LEU A 8 6.09 -6.09 -13.81
CA LEU A 8 6.61 -4.80 -13.37
C LEU A 8 7.81 -4.91 -12.41
N GLY A 9 8.37 -6.11 -12.19
CA GLY A 9 9.50 -6.31 -11.29
C GLY A 9 9.16 -6.24 -9.80
N PHE A 10 7.87 -6.34 -9.45
CA PHE A 10 7.41 -6.40 -8.06
C PHE A 10 7.05 -7.84 -7.66
N GLN A 11 7.20 -8.18 -6.38
CA GLN A 11 6.76 -9.47 -5.86
C GLN A 11 5.38 -9.41 -5.22
N TYR A 12 5.08 -8.31 -4.54
CA TYR A 12 3.87 -8.14 -3.77
C TYR A 12 2.99 -7.02 -4.31
N PHE A 13 1.68 -7.16 -4.14
CA PHE A 13 0.70 -6.13 -4.41
C PHE A 13 -0.40 -6.10 -3.34
N ALA A 14 -1.04 -4.93 -3.21
CA ALA A 14 -2.28 -4.76 -2.49
C ALA A 14 -3.17 -3.74 -3.24
N LEU A 15 -4.37 -4.14 -3.61
CA LEU A 15 -5.43 -3.28 -4.14
C LEU A 15 -6.52 -3.20 -3.07
N THR A 16 -6.69 -2.01 -2.48
CA THR A 16 -7.55 -1.81 -1.32
C THR A 16 -8.41 -0.55 -1.47
N HIS A 17 -9.69 -0.66 -1.10
CA HIS A 17 -10.47 0.52 -0.73
C HIS A 17 -10.11 0.94 0.70
N HIS A 18 -9.85 2.23 0.91
CA HIS A 18 -9.57 2.86 2.21
C HIS A 18 -10.86 3.15 2.98
N VAL A 19 -11.73 2.15 3.09
CA VAL A 19 -12.99 2.23 3.83
C VAL A 19 -12.96 1.31 5.03
N ASP A 20 -13.73 1.66 6.06
CA ASP A 20 -14.08 0.73 7.13
C ASP A 20 -14.85 -0.45 6.52
N LEU A 21 -14.16 -1.59 6.30
CA LEU A 21 -14.75 -2.81 5.72
C LEU A 21 -16.06 -3.26 6.41
N PRO A 22 -16.23 -3.13 7.75
CA PRO A 22 -17.51 -3.46 8.39
C PRO A 22 -18.66 -2.51 8.04
N LYS A 23 -18.38 -1.24 7.70
CA LYS A 23 -19.38 -0.24 7.32
C LYS A 23 -19.68 -0.21 5.82
N ALA A 24 -18.77 -0.73 4.99
CA ALA A 24 -18.87 -0.68 3.54
C ALA A 24 -19.84 -1.72 2.93
N GLY A 25 -20.58 -2.48 3.75
CA GLY A 25 -21.69 -3.33 3.26
C GLY A 25 -21.30 -4.42 2.26
N GLY A 26 -20.03 -4.84 2.24
CA GLY A 26 -19.54 -5.92 1.37
C GLY A 26 -19.06 -5.49 -0.02
N THR A 27 -19.03 -4.20 -0.36
CA THR A 27 -18.52 -3.70 -1.66
C THR A 27 -17.05 -3.28 -1.64
N ALA A 28 -16.39 -3.36 -0.49
CA ALA A 28 -15.00 -2.97 -0.36
C ALA A 28 -14.06 -4.07 -0.91
N ILE A 29 -13.26 -3.71 -1.92
CA ILE A 29 -12.28 -4.59 -2.53
C ILE A 29 -11.02 -4.57 -1.68
N ARG A 30 -10.55 -5.77 -1.30
CA ARG A 30 -9.22 -5.99 -0.75
C ARG A 30 -8.62 -7.22 -1.40
N LEU A 31 -7.71 -7.00 -2.34
CA LEU A 31 -6.97 -8.05 -3.03
C LEU A 31 -5.48 -7.84 -2.77
N HIS A 32 -4.79 -8.84 -2.25
CA HIS A 32 -3.34 -8.77 -2.05
C HIS A 32 -2.71 -10.16 -2.13
N ASN A 33 -1.39 -10.19 -2.25
CA ASN A 33 -0.58 -11.40 -2.13
C ASN A 33 0.53 -11.25 -1.07
N TYR A 34 0.34 -10.33 -0.12
CA TYR A 34 1.27 -10.17 1.01
C TYR A 34 1.40 -11.47 1.81
N PRO A 35 2.56 -11.74 2.44
CA PRO A 35 2.74 -12.90 3.31
C PRO A 35 1.64 -12.97 4.38
N ASP A 36 1.02 -14.14 4.54
CA ASP A 36 -0.13 -14.35 5.43
C ASP A 36 0.13 -13.83 6.86
N LYS A 37 1.34 -14.05 7.37
CA LYS A 37 1.74 -13.58 8.71
C LYS A 37 1.59 -12.06 8.87
N TRP A 38 1.98 -11.30 7.85
CA TRP A 38 1.84 -9.85 7.85
C TRP A 38 0.39 -9.43 7.67
N ALA A 39 -0.34 -10.05 6.73
CA ALA A 39 -1.76 -9.76 6.50
C ALA A 39 -2.60 -10.00 7.77
N ASP A 40 -2.40 -11.14 8.43
CA ASP A 40 -3.06 -11.48 9.69
C ASP A 40 -2.73 -10.49 10.80
N HIS A 41 -1.46 -10.10 10.92
CA HIS A 41 -1.04 -9.12 11.92
C HIS A 41 -1.68 -7.76 11.69
N TYR A 42 -1.67 -7.30 10.44
CA TYR A 42 -2.26 -6.04 10.02
C TYR A 42 -3.75 -5.96 10.37
N ASP A 43 -4.48 -7.07 10.19
CA ASP A 43 -5.90 -7.18 10.48
C ASP A 43 -6.19 -7.23 11.98
N ARG A 44 -5.49 -8.11 12.70
CA ARG A 44 -5.66 -8.28 14.15
C ARG A 44 -5.38 -7.00 14.92
N GLN A 45 -4.48 -6.15 14.44
CA GLN A 45 -4.14 -4.87 15.06
C GLN A 45 -4.94 -3.70 14.48
N SER A 46 -5.85 -3.95 13.53
CA SER A 46 -6.65 -2.91 12.86
C SER A 46 -5.80 -1.77 12.27
N LEU A 47 -4.63 -2.11 11.71
CA LEU A 47 -3.65 -1.13 11.23
C LEU A 47 -4.16 -0.29 10.05
N SER A 48 -5.19 -0.77 9.32
CA SER A 48 -5.84 -0.01 8.25
C SER A 48 -6.36 1.35 8.68
N LEU A 49 -6.74 1.50 9.96
CA LEU A 49 -7.28 2.75 10.53
C LEU A 49 -6.20 3.81 10.78
N SER A 50 -4.95 3.39 10.92
CA SER A 50 -3.81 4.25 11.23
C SER A 50 -2.70 4.18 10.17
N ASP A 51 -2.97 3.52 9.03
CA ASP A 51 -1.96 3.29 8.00
C ASP A 51 -1.51 4.63 7.35
N PRO A 52 -0.21 4.99 7.47
CA PRO A 52 0.31 6.20 6.84
C PRO A 52 0.20 6.18 5.31
N VAL A 53 0.23 5.01 4.66
CA VAL A 53 0.12 4.86 3.21
C VAL A 53 -1.30 5.23 2.74
N HIS A 54 -2.33 4.82 3.47
CA HIS A 54 -3.71 5.22 3.18
C HIS A 54 -3.89 6.73 3.33
N ARG A 55 -3.39 7.32 4.43
CA ARG A 55 -3.44 8.78 4.64
C ARG A 55 -2.69 9.55 3.55
N ALA A 56 -1.51 9.09 3.15
CA ALA A 56 -0.74 9.72 2.07
C ALA A 56 -1.50 9.66 0.74
N SER A 57 -2.17 8.55 0.46
CA SER A 57 -2.97 8.37 -0.76
C SER A 57 -4.18 9.32 -0.84
N GLN A 58 -4.67 9.84 0.29
CA GLN A 58 -5.76 10.82 0.31
C GLN A 58 -5.32 12.24 -0.06
N VAL A 59 -4.01 12.54 0.01
CA VAL A 59 -3.48 13.90 -0.23
C VAL A 59 -2.73 14.05 -1.55
N THR A 60 -2.62 12.98 -2.34
CA THR A 60 -2.01 13.00 -3.68
C THR A 60 -2.85 12.19 -4.67
N GLY A 61 -2.83 12.59 -5.94
CA GLY A 61 -3.35 11.79 -7.07
C GLY A 61 -2.27 11.03 -7.83
N PHE A 62 -1.00 11.24 -7.49
CA PHE A 62 0.15 10.59 -8.10
C PHE A 62 0.73 9.55 -7.16
N GLY A 63 1.27 8.49 -7.76
CA GLY A 63 1.92 7.41 -7.07
C GLY A 63 3.21 7.86 -6.40
N PHE A 64 3.49 7.26 -5.25
CA PHE A 64 4.59 7.66 -4.39
C PHE A 64 5.29 6.46 -3.79
N GLN A 65 6.61 6.61 -3.56
CA GLN A 65 7.39 5.65 -2.80
C GLN A 65 7.18 5.89 -1.30
N TRP A 66 7.11 4.83 -0.49
CA TRP A 66 6.94 4.97 0.95
C TRP A 66 8.13 5.70 1.59
N SER A 67 9.35 5.49 1.09
CA SER A 67 10.54 6.26 1.45
C SER A 67 10.43 7.77 1.21
N SER A 68 9.58 8.21 0.27
CA SER A 68 9.30 9.62 -0.02
C SER A 68 8.05 10.17 0.68
N MET A 69 7.30 9.32 1.37
CA MET A 69 6.06 9.68 2.09
C MET A 69 6.21 10.83 3.12
N PRO A 70 7.35 11.01 3.82
CA PRO A 70 7.54 12.18 4.70
C PRO A 70 7.43 13.54 4.00
N ARG A 71 7.49 13.59 2.66
CA ARG A 71 7.28 14.80 1.86
C ARG A 71 5.80 15.12 1.63
N LEU A 72 4.92 14.13 1.82
CA LEU A 72 3.48 14.23 1.59
C LEU A 72 2.72 14.48 2.90
N ILE A 73 3.10 13.77 3.96
CA ILE A 73 2.45 13.85 5.27
C ILE A 73 3.49 13.82 6.39
N PRO A 74 3.23 14.47 7.54
CA PRO A 74 4.04 14.25 8.74
C PRO A 74 3.92 12.79 9.21
N LEU A 75 5.05 12.14 9.47
CA LEU A 75 5.07 10.79 10.05
C LEU A 75 5.39 10.86 11.55
N GLY A 76 4.50 10.30 12.35
CA GLY A 76 4.68 10.12 13.79
C GLY A 76 5.37 8.79 14.14
N ARG A 77 5.64 8.59 15.43
CA ARG A 77 6.24 7.34 15.94
C ARG A 77 5.40 6.10 15.65
N GLY A 78 4.06 6.22 15.70
CA GLY A 78 3.15 5.13 15.37
C GLY A 78 3.26 4.70 13.91
N ASP A 79 3.31 5.68 13.01
CA ASP A 79 3.47 5.43 11.57
C ASP A 79 4.78 4.69 11.27
N GLN A 80 5.88 5.16 11.87
CA GLN A 80 7.19 4.52 11.74
C GLN A 80 7.19 3.10 12.30
N ALA A 81 6.50 2.85 13.42
CA ALA A 81 6.39 1.52 14.00
C ALA A 81 5.64 0.55 13.09
N ILE A 82 4.55 0.98 12.44
CA ILE A 82 3.80 0.18 11.46
C ILE A 82 4.70 -0.22 10.29
N LEU A 83 5.40 0.75 9.68
CA LEU A 83 6.30 0.50 8.55
C LEU A 83 7.46 -0.42 8.94
N GLU A 84 8.05 -0.22 10.12
CA GLU A 84 9.13 -1.07 10.61
C GLU A 84 8.67 -2.49 10.91
N GLU A 85 7.46 -2.68 11.45
CA GLU A 85 6.91 -4.01 11.69
C GLU A 85 6.67 -4.77 10.38
N GLY A 86 6.10 -4.11 9.37
CA GLY A 86 6.01 -4.67 8.01
C GLY A 86 7.38 -5.07 7.48
N ARG A 87 8.39 -4.21 7.67
CA ARG A 87 9.78 -4.48 7.29
C ARG A 87 10.37 -5.70 8.01
N ARG A 88 10.11 -5.87 9.30
CA ARG A 88 10.53 -7.05 10.07
C ARG A 88 9.88 -8.34 9.56
N GLN A 89 8.73 -8.25 8.93
CA GLN A 89 7.99 -9.37 8.36
C GLN A 89 8.25 -9.57 6.86
N GLY A 90 9.18 -8.82 6.28
CA GLY A 90 9.66 -9.02 4.91
C GLY A 90 9.07 -8.07 3.87
N ILE A 91 8.25 -7.10 4.25
CA ILE A 91 7.73 -6.06 3.36
C ILE A 91 8.78 -4.95 3.21
N GLY A 92 9.31 -4.75 1.99
CA GLY A 92 10.30 -3.71 1.71
C GLY A 92 9.68 -2.32 1.48
N ASP A 93 10.44 -1.46 0.79
CA ASP A 93 9.90 -0.17 0.32
C ASP A 93 8.86 -0.42 -0.78
N GLY A 94 7.75 0.32 -0.71
CA GLY A 94 6.59 0.15 -1.58
C GLY A 94 6.33 1.36 -2.45
N TYR A 95 5.72 1.14 -3.60
CA TYR A 95 5.17 2.19 -4.46
C TYR A 95 3.65 2.10 -4.43
N THR A 96 2.98 3.17 -4.03
CA THR A 96 1.51 3.21 -3.93
C THR A 96 0.95 4.22 -4.90
N VAL A 97 -0.01 3.79 -5.71
CA VAL A 97 -0.77 4.60 -6.66
C VAL A 97 -2.17 4.82 -6.10
N PRO A 98 -2.54 6.07 -5.77
CA PRO A 98 -3.89 6.40 -5.34
C PRO A 98 -4.90 6.17 -6.46
N VAL A 99 -6.05 5.59 -6.13
CA VAL A 99 -7.21 5.42 -7.01
C VAL A 99 -8.37 6.17 -6.37
N ASN A 100 -8.35 7.49 -6.50
CA ASN A 100 -9.36 8.38 -5.93
C ASN A 100 -10.35 8.78 -7.03
N ILE A 101 -11.43 8.01 -7.17
CA ILE A 101 -12.51 8.30 -8.12
C ILE A 101 -13.53 9.22 -7.42
N PRO A 102 -13.89 10.38 -7.99
CA PRO A 102 -14.90 11.25 -7.40
C PRO A 102 -16.24 10.54 -7.20
N GLY A 103 -16.75 10.55 -5.97
CA GLY A 103 -18.01 9.89 -5.60
C GLY A 103 -17.85 8.44 -5.13
N GLU A 104 -16.65 7.86 -5.25
CA GLU A 104 -16.34 6.52 -4.77
C GLU A 104 -15.49 6.56 -3.48
N ALA A 105 -15.38 5.41 -2.83
CA ALA A 105 -14.39 5.19 -1.79
C ALA A 105 -12.98 5.50 -2.30
N CYS A 106 -12.17 6.22 -1.51
CA CYS A 106 -10.73 6.32 -1.78
C CYS A 106 -10.14 4.91 -1.80
N GLY A 107 -9.21 4.65 -2.71
CA GLY A 107 -8.50 3.38 -2.79
C GLY A 107 -7.08 3.57 -3.23
N SER A 108 -6.32 2.49 -3.26
CA SER A 108 -4.97 2.49 -3.80
C SER A 108 -4.57 1.13 -4.34
N CYS A 109 -3.69 1.14 -5.33
CA CYS A 109 -2.91 -0.02 -5.73
C CYS A 109 -1.46 0.16 -5.29
N THR A 110 -0.98 -0.75 -4.46
CA THR A 110 0.37 -0.77 -3.91
C THR A 110 1.15 -1.92 -4.51
N PHE A 111 2.41 -1.67 -4.83
CA PHE A 111 3.38 -2.66 -5.28
C PHE A 111 4.60 -2.64 -4.35
N VAL A 112 5.07 -3.81 -3.92
CA VAL A 112 6.17 -3.91 -2.94
C VAL A 112 7.12 -5.04 -3.32
N ASN A 113 8.40 -4.84 -3.02
CA ASN A 113 9.41 -5.89 -3.06
C ASN A 113 9.77 -6.39 -1.67
N PRO A 114 10.31 -7.62 -1.53
CA PRO A 114 10.78 -8.09 -0.26
C PRO A 114 11.85 -7.16 0.32
N ARG A 115 11.93 -7.13 1.65
CA ARG A 115 12.96 -6.36 2.34
C ARG A 115 14.35 -6.72 1.80
N GLY A 116 15.09 -5.69 1.39
CA GLY A 116 16.48 -5.82 0.91
C GLY A 116 16.59 -5.93 -0.61
N GLU A 117 15.48 -6.12 -1.32
CA GLU A 117 15.44 -6.02 -2.77
C GLU A 117 15.19 -4.57 -3.21
N ALA A 118 15.83 -4.17 -4.30
CA ALA A 118 15.68 -2.83 -4.84
C ALA A 118 14.30 -2.63 -5.48
N MET A 119 13.79 -1.40 -5.42
CA MET A 119 12.60 -1.03 -6.17
C MET A 119 12.96 -0.87 -7.66
N PRO A 120 12.21 -1.45 -8.59
CA PRO A 120 12.48 -1.33 -10.02
C PRO A 120 12.02 0.04 -10.52
N LEU A 121 12.92 1.03 -10.45
CA LEU A 121 12.59 2.43 -10.74
C LEU A 121 12.11 2.62 -12.18
N GLU A 122 12.60 1.82 -13.14
CA GLU A 122 12.15 1.86 -14.53
C GLU A 122 10.67 1.48 -14.73
N PHE A 123 10.09 0.71 -13.79
CA PHE A 123 8.71 0.24 -13.87
C PHE A 123 7.71 1.09 -13.07
N LEU A 124 8.15 2.18 -12.43
CA LEU A 124 7.22 3.10 -11.74
C LEU A 124 6.27 3.83 -12.70
N PRO A 125 6.72 4.39 -13.85
CA PRO A 125 5.81 5.07 -14.76
C PRO A 125 4.73 4.12 -15.36
N PRO A 126 5.06 2.88 -15.75
CA PRO A 126 4.03 1.88 -16.09
C PRO A 126 3.11 1.52 -14.91
N ALA A 127 3.64 1.41 -13.69
CA ALA A 127 2.82 1.09 -12.51
C ALA A 127 1.79 2.19 -12.17
N GLN A 128 2.11 3.45 -12.46
CA GLN A 128 1.24 4.61 -12.22
C GLN A 128 -0.10 4.57 -12.96
N VAL A 129 -0.18 3.87 -14.09
CA VAL A 129 -1.34 3.87 -15.00
C VAL A 129 -2.14 2.57 -14.99
N LEU A 130 -1.84 1.66 -14.05
CA LEU A 130 -2.60 0.43 -13.80
C LEU A 130 -3.77 0.66 -12.85
#